data_AF-A0A2R6FU96-F1
#
_entry.id   AF-A0A2R6FU96-F1
#
_cell.length_a   1.000
_cell.length_b   1.000
_cell.length_c   1.000
_cell.angle_alpha   90.00
_cell.angle_beta   90.00
_cell.angle_gamma   90.00
#
_symmetry.space_group_name_H-M   'P 1'
#
loop_
_entity.id
_entity.type
_entity.pdbx_description
1 polymer ?
#
loop_
_entity_poly.entity_id
_entity_poly.type
_entity_poly.pdbx_seq_one_letter_code
_entity_poly.pdbx_strand_id
1 'polypeptide(L)' 'MERTDLGYAVLFSMPVGVGVSMGVLRMVGGGLTNPLVVGAGAVAALVLFALVVAILATGSPDDERRAA' A
#
# COMPACT_ATOMS: atom_id res chain seq x y z
N MET A 1 -4.85 15.25 8.18
CA MET A 1 -5.23 13.97 7.55
C MET A 1 -6.62 13.61 8.03
N GLU A 2 -7.59 13.53 7.12
CA GLU A 2 -8.94 13.10 7.47
C GLU A 2 -9.01 11.57 7.57
N ARG A 3 -10.03 11.05 8.26
CA ARG A 3 -10.25 9.59 8.34
C ARG A 3 -10.49 8.97 6.96
N THR A 4 -11.08 9.74 6.06
CA THR A 4 -11.36 9.35 4.67
C THR A 4 -10.06 9.11 3.89
N ASP A 5 -9.06 9.98 4.05
CA ASP A 5 -7.73 9.86 3.41
C ASP A 5 -7.01 8.58 3.84
N LEU A 6 -7.05 8.27 5.14
CA LEU A 6 -6.50 7.01 5.67
C LEU A 6 -7.26 5.81 5.12
N GLY A 7 -8.58 5.91 4.98
CA GLY A 7 -9.40 4.88 4.34
C GLY A 7 -8.97 4.60 2.90
N TYR A 8 -8.71 5.65 2.12
CA TYR A 8 -8.17 5.51 0.76
C TYR A 8 -6.78 4.89 0.74
N ALA A 9 -5.88 5.33 1.64
CA ALA A 9 -4.54 4.74 1.73
C ALA A 9 -4.58 3.24 2.01
N VAL A 10 -5.48 2.76 2.88
CA VAL A 10 -5.70 1.32 3.11
C VAL A 10 -6.26 0.63 1.86
N LEU A 11 -7.29 1.23 1.24
CA LEU A 11 -7.97 0.66 0.07
C LEU A 11 -7.00 0.47 -1.11
N PHE A 12 -6.08 1.39 -1.32
CA PHE A 12 -5.09 1.32 -2.40
C PHE A 12 -3.91 0.39 -2.09
N SER A 13 -3.51 0.27 -0.82
CA SER A 13 -2.34 -0.54 -0.44
C SER A 13 -2.66 -2.04 -0.28
N MET A 14 -3.85 -2.38 0.21
CA MET A 14 -4.25 -3.77 0.49
C MET A 14 -4.21 -4.70 -0.74
N PRO A 15 -4.78 -4.34 -1.91
CA PRO A 15 -4.77 -5.21 -3.09
C PRO A 15 -3.35 -5.56 -3.54
N VAL A 16 -2.41 -4.62 -3.41
CA VAL A 16 -1.01 -4.86 -3.78
C VAL A 16 -0.35 -5.83 -2.80
N GLY A 17 -0.57 -5.66 -1.48
CA GLY A 17 -0.09 -6.62 -0.49
C GLY A 17 -0.58 -8.04 -0.77
N VAL A 18 -1.86 -8.20 -1.11
CA VAL A 18 -2.45 -9.49 -1.50
C VAL A 18 -1.79 -10.04 -2.78
N GLY A 19 -1.61 -9.19 -3.81
CA GLY A 19 -0.96 -9.57 -5.05
C GLY A 19 0.48 -10.07 -4.84
N VAL A 20 1.25 -9.38 -3.99
CA VAL A 20 2.62 -9.77 -3.64
C VAL A 20 2.64 -11.09 -2.86
N SER A 21 1.77 -11.26 -1.85
CA SER A 21 1.65 -12.55 -1.15
C SER A 21 1.34 -13.69 -2.13
N MET A 22 0.40 -13.51 -3.05
CA MET A 22 0.07 -14.54 -4.05
C MET A 22 1.23 -14.82 -5.01
N GLY A 23 2.00 -13.80 -5.40
CA GLY A 23 3.21 -13.96 -6.20
C GLY A 23 4.28 -14.78 -5.47
N VAL A 24 4.56 -14.43 -4.21
CA VAL A 24 5.55 -15.14 -3.37
C VAL A 24 5.11 -16.57 -3.09
N LEU A 25 3.81 -16.80 -2.84
CA LEU A 25 3.25 -18.13 -2.66
C LEU A 25 3.52 -19.03 -3.87
N ARG A 26 3.36 -18.49 -5.08
CA ARG A 26 3.66 -19.23 -6.32
C ARG A 26 5.15 -19.49 -6.52
N MET A 27 6.03 -18.61 -6.06
CA MET A 27 7.48 -18.75 -6.23
C MET A 27 8.10 -19.76 -5.28
N VAL A 28 7.76 -19.66 -3.99
CA VAL A 28 8.41 -20.47 -2.94
C VAL A 28 7.81 -21.87 -2.86
N GLY A 29 6.53 -22.02 -3.23
CA GLY A 29 5.74 -23.21 -2.92
C GLY A 29 5.48 -23.33 -1.41
N GLY A 30 4.25 -23.65 -1.01
CA GLY A 30 3.89 -23.76 0.40
C GLY A 30 2.46 -23.28 0.69
N GLY A 31 2.22 -22.86 1.94
CA GLY A 31 0.91 -22.39 2.40
C GLY A 31 0.83 -20.87 2.58
N LEU A 32 -0.38 -20.32 2.60
CA LEU A 32 -0.65 -18.90 2.85
C LEU A 32 -0.20 -18.43 4.25
N THR A 33 -0.01 -19.35 5.19
CA THR A 33 0.50 -19.07 6.54
C THR A 33 2.02 -19.07 6.61
N ASN A 34 2.72 -19.34 5.50
CA ASN A 34 4.18 -19.26 5.47
C ASN A 34 4.61 -17.82 5.79
N PRO A 35 5.49 -17.61 6.80
CA PRO A 35 5.91 -16.27 7.22
C PRO A 35 6.56 -15.46 6.09
N LEU A 36 7.19 -16.10 5.11
CA LEU A 36 7.73 -15.43 3.92
C LEU A 36 6.61 -14.85 3.05
N VAL A 37 5.52 -15.60 2.85
CA VAL A 37 4.38 -15.19 2.03
C VAL A 37 3.61 -14.03 2.69
N VAL A 38 3.35 -14.17 4.00
CA VAL A 38 2.66 -13.13 4.78
C VAL A 38 3.54 -11.90 4.95
N GLY A 39 4.81 -12.10 5.31
CA GLY A 39 5.77 -11.03 5.53
C GLY A 39 5.97 -10.18 4.27
N ALA A 40 6.17 -10.80 3.11
CA ALA A 40 6.35 -10.07 1.86
C ALA A 40 5.13 -9.22 1.49
N GLY A 41 3.92 -9.76 1.61
CA GLY A 41 2.69 -9.00 1.34
C GLY A 41 2.45 -7.88 2.34
N ALA A 42 2.72 -8.12 3.64
CA ALA A 42 2.60 -7.11 4.68
C ALA A 42 3.58 -5.95 4.46
N VAL A 43 4.84 -6.25 4.10
CA VAL A 43 5.84 -5.22 3.77
C VAL A 43 5.40 -4.41 2.56
N ALA A 44 4.95 -5.06 1.49
CA ALA A 44 4.48 -4.36 0.30
C ALA A 44 3.28 -3.44 0.59
N ALA A 45 2.29 -3.93 1.35
CA ALA A 45 1.15 -3.13 1.78
C ALA A 45 1.57 -1.93 2.63
N LEU A 46 2.46 -2.14 3.61
CA LEU A 46 2.94 -1.06 4.48
C LEU A 46 3.71 0.02 3.72
N VAL A 47 4.58 -0.39 2.78
CA VAL A 47 5.34 0.55 1.95
C VAL A 47 4.42 1.41 1.11
N LEU A 48 3.43 0.82 0.44
CA LEU A 48 2.47 1.58 -0.35
C LEU A 48 1.53 2.43 0.48
N PHE A 49 1.09 1.93 1.63
CA PHE A 49 0.29 2.70 2.56
C PHE A 49 1.06 3.96 2.99
N ALA A 50 2.31 3.80 3.42
CA ALA A 50 3.18 4.91 3.80
C ALA A 50 3.38 5.89 2.63
N LEU A 51 3.56 5.39 1.41
CA LEU A 51 3.69 6.22 0.22
C LEU A 51 2.44 7.06 -0.05
N VAL A 52 1.25 6.43 -0.03
CA VAL A 52 -0.02 7.15 -0.26
C VAL A 52 -0.27 8.18 0.84
N VAL A 53 -0.02 7.82 2.10
CA VAL A 53 -0.08 8.74 3.24
C VAL A 53 0.87 9.93 3.03
N ALA A 54 2.11 9.68 2.59
CA ALA A 54 3.07 10.75 2.33
C ALA A 54 2.58 11.70 1.24
N ILE A 55 2.07 11.16 0.12
CA ILE A 55 1.52 11.94 -1.00
C ILE A 55 0.34 12.81 -0.53
N LEU A 56 -0.61 12.23 0.20
CA LEU A 56 -1.77 12.95 0.72
C LEU A 56 -1.38 14.02 1.75
N ALA A 57 -0.30 13.80 2.51
CA ALA A 57 0.20 14.76 3.49
C ALA A 57 0.97 15.94 2.87
N THR A 58 1.64 15.75 1.73
CA THR A 58 2.42 16.81 1.07
C THR A 58 1.62 17.71 0.14
N GLY A 59 0.36 17.37 -0.15
CA GLY A 59 -0.49 18.11 -1.09
C GLY A 59 -0.13 17.87 -2.56
N SER A 60 -1.05 18.24 -3.46
CA SER A 60 -0.86 18.11 -4.92
C SER A 60 -0.20 19.37 -5.50
N PRO A 61 0.79 19.25 -6.40
CA PRO A 61 1.32 20.39 -7.16
C PRO A 61 0.25 21.16 -7.94
N ASP A 62 -0.88 20.52 -8.25
CA ASP A 62 -1.98 21.15 -8.97
C ASP A 62 -2.75 22.18 -8.12
N ASP A 63 -2.75 22.04 -6.79
CA ASP A 63 -3.37 23.02 -5.89
C ASP A 63 -2.57 24.33 -5.88
N GLU A 64 -1.24 24.24 -5.99
CA GLU A 64 -0.33 25.38 -6.05
C GLU A 64 -0.47 26.15 -7.38
N ARG A 65 -0.75 25.43 -8.49
CA ARG A 65 -0.99 26.00 -9.82
C ARG A 65 -2.35 26.68 -9.98
N ARG A 66 -3.37 26.28 -9.22
CA ARG A 66 -4.71 26.92 -9.21
C ARG A 66 -4.78 28.16 -8.32
N ALA A 67 -3.85 28.27 -7.37
CA ALA A 67 -3.75 29.42 -6.47
C ALA A 67 -2.90 30.57 -7.05
N ALA A 68 -2.21 30.35 -8.17
CA ALA A 68 -1.38 31.32 -8.90
C ALA A 68 -2.12 31.89 -10.12
#